data_AF-A0A1G0G3B8-F1
#
_entry.id   AF-A0A1G0G3B8-F1
#
_cell.length_a   1.000
_cell.length_b   1.000
_cell.length_c   1.000
_cell.angle_alpha   90.00
_cell.angle_beta   90.00
_cell.angle_gamma   90.00
#
_symmetry.space_group_name_H-M   'P 1'
#
loop_
_entity.id
_entity.type
_entity.pdbx_description
1 polymer ?
#
loop_
_entity_poly.entity_id
_entity_poly.type
_entity_poly.pdbx_seq_one_letter_code
_entity_poly.pdbx_strand_id
1 'polypeptide(L)' 'MSIQEFFHMGGYAFYVWSSYGLCAVVMILNVLQSVSRQKKTLNTLIKRQRRTLGQ' A
#
# COMPACT_ATOMS: atom_id res chain seq x y z
N MET A 1 -7.63 35.49 -1.63
CA MET A 1 -8.09 34.10 -1.54
C MET A 1 -6.93 33.24 -1.06
N SER A 2 -6.83 33.01 0.24
CA SER A 2 -5.67 32.37 0.86
C SER A 2 -5.91 30.88 1.06
N ILE A 3 -4.84 30.08 0.95
CA ILE A 3 -4.80 28.65 1.27
C ILE A 3 -5.31 28.42 2.71
N GLN A 4 -5.08 29.37 3.62
CA GLN A 4 -5.59 29.34 4.97
C GLN A 4 -7.13 29.24 5.03
N GLU A 5 -7.88 29.93 4.15
CA GLU A 5 -9.35 29.84 4.13
C GLU A 5 -9.86 28.51 3.59
N PHE A 6 -9.14 27.90 2.63
CA PHE A 6 -9.44 26.56 2.15
C PHE A 6 -9.30 25.50 3.27
N PHE A 7 -8.33 25.68 4.17
CA PHE A 7 -8.16 24.84 5.35
C PHE A 7 -9.08 25.24 6.52
N HIS A 8 -9.47 26.51 6.62
CA HIS A 8 -10.29 27.08 7.71
C HIS A 8 -11.77 27.31 7.35
N MET A 9 -12.31 26.73 6.28
CA MET A 9 -13.76 26.63 6.04
C MET A 9 -14.41 25.66 7.06
N GLY A 10 -14.42 26.04 8.34
CA GLY A 10 -15.30 25.50 9.37
C GLY A 10 -15.25 24.00 9.64
N GLY A 11 -14.15 23.30 9.33
CA GLY A 11 -13.97 21.87 9.65
C GLY A 11 -14.08 20.88 8.47
N TYR A 12 -14.37 21.35 7.25
CA TYR A 12 -14.51 20.45 6.08
C TYR A 12 -13.17 19.88 5.57
N ALA A 13 -12.08 20.65 5.69
CA ALA A 13 -10.76 20.22 5.23
C ALA A 13 -10.28 18.93 5.92
N PHE A 14 -10.65 18.75 7.19
CA PHE A 14 -10.33 17.54 7.96
C PHE A 14 -11.06 16.31 7.41
N TYR A 15 -12.34 16.43 7.02
CA TYR A 15 -13.12 15.34 6.44
C TYR A 15 -12.55 14.87 5.09
N VAL A 16 -12.15 15.84 4.26
CA VAL A 16 -11.52 15.56 2.97
C VAL A 16 -10.19 14.84 3.22
N TRP A 17 -9.30 15.41 4.04
CA TRP A 17 -8.00 14.81 4.32
C TRP A 17 -8.09 13.43 4.96
N SER A 18 -9.03 13.19 5.87
CA SER A 18 -9.23 11.86 6.47
C SER A 18 -9.73 10.83 5.45
N SER A 19 -10.63 11.22 4.54
CA SER A 19 -11.11 10.31 3.47
C SER A 19 -10.00 9.97 2.47
N TYR A 20 -9.23 10.98 2.05
CA TYR A 20 -8.05 10.77 1.19
C TYR A 20 -6.95 9.97 1.90
N GLY A 21 -6.71 10.22 3.19
CA GLY A 21 -5.77 9.48 4.02
C GLY A 21 -6.17 8.01 4.16
N LEU A 22 -7.45 7.73 4.40
CA LEU A 22 -7.95 6.35 4.49
C LEU A 22 -7.78 5.61 3.16
N CYS A 23 -8.11 6.27 2.04
CA CYS A 23 -7.88 5.72 0.71
C CYS A 23 -6.39 5.42 0.46
N ALA A 24 -5.51 6.36 0.79
CA ALA A 24 -4.06 6.19 0.67
C ALA A 24 -3.55 5.03 1.53
N VAL A 25 -4.03 4.89 2.77
CA VAL A 25 -3.68 3.77 3.65
C VAL A 25 -4.09 2.43 3.04
N VAL A 26 -5.33 2.31 2.55
CA VAL A 26 -5.81 1.08 1.90
C VAL A 26 -4.98 0.75 0.66
N MET A 27 -4.65 1.76 -0.15
CA MET A 27 -3.84 1.60 -1.35
C MET A 27 -2.41 1.13 -1.01
N ILE A 28 -1.77 1.75 -0.01
CA ILE A 28 -0.44 1.35 0.47
C ILE A 28 -0.47 -0.09 0.99
N LEU A 29 -1.44 -0.45 1.82
CA LEU A 29 -1.58 -1.81 2.35
C LEU A 29 -1.75 -2.83 1.21
N ASN A 30 -2.55 -2.50 0.19
CA ASN A 30 -2.74 -3.36 -0.97
C ASN A 30 -1.44 -3.56 -1.77
N VAL A 31 -0.70 -2.47 -2.03
CA VAL A 31 0.59 -2.53 -2.73
C VAL A 31 1.60 -3.34 -1.93
N LEU A 32 1.71 -3.12 -0.62
CA LEU A 32 2.60 -3.88 0.26
C LEU A 32 2.27 -5.38 0.25
N GLN A 33 0.98 -5.73 0.30
CA GLN A 33 0.53 -7.13 0.19
C GLN A 33 0.86 -7.72 -1.19
N SER A 34 0.63 -6.97 -2.27
CA SER A 34 0.92 -7.38 -3.64
C SER A 34 2.42 -7.69 -3.84
N VAL A 35 3.28 -6.79 -3.37
CA VAL A 35 4.74 -6.94 -3.43
C VAL A 35 5.22 -8.12 -2.59
N SER A 36 4.67 -8.31 -1.39
CA SER A 36 5.00 -9.46 -0.53
C SER A 36 4.59 -10.80 -1.16
N ARG A 37 3.47 -10.83 -1.88
CA ARG A 37 2.95 -12.04 -2.52
C ARG A 37 3.81 -12.47 -3.70
N GLN A 38 4.32 -11.53 -4.50
CA GLN A 38 5.28 -11.85 -5.56
C GLN A 38 6.57 -12.49 -5.01
N LYS A 39 7.13 -11.95 -3.92
CA LYS A 39 8.37 -12.49 -3.33
C LYS A 39 8.20 -13.92 -2.79
N LYS A 40 7.04 -14.25 -2.22
CA LYS A 40 6.75 -15.60 -1.72
C LYS A 40 6.69 -16.65 -2.83
N THR A 41 6.12 -16.31 -3.98
CA THR A 41 6.02 -17.24 -5.13
C THR A 41 7.40 -17.57 -5.69
N LEU A 42 8.27 -16.56 -5.86
CA LEU A 42 9.63 -16.73 -6.37
C LEU A 42 10.50 -17.59 -5.42
N ASN A 43 10.45 -17.33 -4.12
CA ASN A 43 11.22 -18.11 -3.14
C ASN A 43 10.77 -19.59 -3.04
N THR A 44 9.49 -19.86 -3.32
CA THR A 44 8.97 -21.23 -3.32
C THR A 44 9.49 -22.03 -4.51
N LEU A 45 9.63 -21.39 -5.68
CA LEU A 45 10.19 -22.01 -6.89
C LEU A 45 11.68 -22.34 -6.74
N ILE A 46 12.47 -21.41 -6.20
CA ILE A 46 13.92 -21.61 -5.98
C ILE A 46 14.18 -22.76 -5.00
N LYS A 47 13.35 -22.90 -3.95
CA LYS A 47 13.46 -24.01 -2.99
C LYS A 47 13.14 -25.38 -3.59
N ARG A 48 12.22 -25.46 -4.56
CA ARG A 48 11.87 -26.72 -5.23
C ARG A 48 12.96 -27.16 -6.21
N GLN A 49 13.56 -26.23 -6.94
CA GLN A 49 14.57 -26.51 -7.95
C GLN A 49 15.86 -27.13 -7.37
N ARG A 50 16.24 -26.74 -6.15
CA ARG A 50 17.39 -27.33 -5.45
C ARG A 50 17.19 -28.79 -5.01
N ARG A 51 15.94 -29.26 -4.88
CA ARG A 51 15.66 -30.66 -4.50
C ARG A 51 15.73 -31.62 -5.69
N THR A 52 15.41 -31.13 -6.90
CA THR A 52 15.44 -31.94 -8.13
C THR A 52 16.83 -32.02 -8.79
N LEU A 53 17.74 -31.08 -8.52
CA LEU A 53 19.12 -31.11 -9.05
C LEU A 53 20.12 -31.83 -8.12
N GLY A 54 19.67 -32.31 -6.96
CA GLY A 54 20.49 -33.02 -5.97
C GLY A 54 20.14 -34.51 -5.81
N GLN A 55 19.28 -35.05 -6.68
CA GLN A 55 19.11 -36.49 -6.91
C GLN A 55 19.68 -36.84 -8.27
#